data_AF-A0A958LK14-F1
#
_entry.id   AF-A0A958LK14-F1
#
_cell.length_a   1.000
_cell.length_b   1.000
_cell.length_c   1.000
_cell.angle_alpha   90.00
_cell.angle_beta   90.00
_cell.angle_gamma   90.00
#
_symmetry.space_group_name_H-M   'P 1'
#
loop_
_entity.id
_entity.type
_entity.pdbx_description
1 polymer ?
#
loop_
_entity_poly.entity_id
_entity_poly.type
_entity_poly.pdbx_seq_one_letter_code
_entity_poly.pdbx_strand_id
1 'polypeptide(L)'
;MDVFEFKDYKEFINRTIEAMPKKGYGTYRKIAHHLSINSVMVSQIFKGDRHLTSEQAHRISEFFGLNELATDYFILLVQIQRAGTHTYKSRLEKKLEELRAKSRD
;
A
#
# COMPACT_ATOMS: atom_id res chain seq x y z
N MET A 1 5.26 9.06 8.85
CA MET A 1 5.64 7.64 8.66
C MET A 1 6.08 7.50 7.23
N ASP A 2 7.20 6.84 7.01
CA ASP A 2 7.74 6.64 5.67
C ASP A 2 7.40 5.23 5.17
N VAL A 3 6.93 5.12 3.94
CA VAL A 3 6.57 3.83 3.33
C VAL A 3 7.78 2.88 3.25
N PHE A 4 9.00 3.42 3.11
CA PHE A 4 10.24 2.64 3.00
C PHE A 4 10.63 1.89 4.29
N GLU A 5 9.93 2.14 5.40
CA GLU A 5 10.10 1.43 6.67
C GLU A 5 9.30 0.12 6.73
N PHE A 6 8.38 -0.08 5.79
CA PHE A 6 7.42 -1.19 5.82
C PHE A 6 7.75 -2.28 4.80
N LYS A 7 7.40 -3.51 5.18
CA LYS A 7 7.43 -4.70 4.31
C LYS A 7 6.03 -5.18 3.91
N ASP A 8 5.00 -4.65 4.55
CA ASP A 8 3.60 -4.89 4.23
C ASP A 8 2.88 -3.56 4.01
N TYR A 9 2.29 -3.41 2.82
CA TYR A 9 1.55 -2.20 2.47
C TYR A 9 0.30 -2.00 3.35
N LYS A 10 -0.33 -3.09 3.83
CA LYS A 10 -1.50 -3.00 4.72
C LYS A 10 -1.09 -2.43 6.06
N GLU A 11 0.06 -2.85 6.58
CA GLU A 11 0.61 -2.32 7.82
C GLU A 11 0.90 -0.82 7.67
N PHE A 12 1.56 -0.42 6.58
CA PHE A 12 1.79 1.00 6.29
C PHE A 12 0.50 1.82 6.30
N ILE A 13 -0.54 1.37 5.56
CA ILE A 13 -1.81 2.10 5.49
C ILE A 13 -2.52 2.13 6.84
N ASN A 14 -2.61 0.99 7.52
CA ASN A 14 -3.30 0.90 8.82
C ASN A 14 -2.63 1.79 9.86
N ARG A 15 -1.30 1.78 9.97
CA ARG A 15 -0.57 2.67 10.88
C ARG A 15 -0.68 4.14 10.48
N THR A 16 -0.63 4.43 9.18
CA THR A 16 -0.81 5.80 8.66
C THR A 16 -2.19 6.34 9.03
N ILE A 17 -3.26 5.55 8.87
CA ILE A 17 -4.62 5.92 9.26
C ILE A 17 -4.76 6.07 10.78
N GLU A 18 -4.17 5.16 11.56
CA GLU A 18 -4.24 5.22 13.03
C GLU A 18 -3.53 6.46 13.60
N ALA A 19 -2.46 6.93 12.95
CA ALA A 19 -1.74 8.14 13.31
C ALA A 19 -2.50 9.44 12.97
N MET A 20 -3.58 9.39 12.17
CA MET A 20 -4.39 10.57 11.84
C MET A 20 -5.26 11.03 13.02
N PRO A 21 -5.73 12.30 13.03
CA PRO A 21 -6.68 12.78 14.03
C PRO A 21 -7.90 11.86 14.18
N LYS A 22 -8.33 11.64 15.43
CA LYS A 22 -9.42 10.70 15.77
C LYS A 22 -9.17 9.27 15.22
N LYS A 23 -7.91 8.83 15.17
CA LYS A 23 -7.47 7.54 14.62
C LYS A 23 -7.97 7.28 13.18
N GLY A 24 -8.07 8.35 12.39
CA GLY A 24 -8.52 8.26 11.00
C GLY A 24 -9.98 7.84 10.84
N TYR A 25 -10.84 8.21 11.79
CA TYR A 25 -12.28 7.98 11.66
C TYR A 25 -12.82 8.51 10.32
N GLY A 26 -13.50 7.64 9.57
CA GLY A 26 -14.05 7.94 8.25
C GLY A 26 -13.06 7.82 7.08
N THR A 27 -11.75 7.62 7.32
CA THR A 27 -10.75 7.53 6.24
C THR A 27 -11.00 6.34 5.31
N TYR A 28 -11.35 5.16 5.84
CA TYR A 28 -11.72 4.00 5.00
C TYR A 28 -12.93 4.26 4.09
N ARG A 29 -13.89 5.09 4.53
CA ARG A 29 -15.03 5.48 3.69
C ARG A 29 -14.58 6.41 2.56
N LYS A 30 -13.65 7.34 2.84
CA LYS A 30 -13.05 8.21 1.83
C LYS A 30 -12.24 7.39 0.81
N ILE A 31 -11.48 6.39 1.27
CA ILE A 31 -10.77 5.45 0.41
C ILE A 31 -11.73 4.68 -0.49
N ALA A 32 -12.84 4.17 0.06
CA ALA A 32 -13.85 3.46 -0.71
C ALA A 32 -14.39 4.33 -1.86
N HIS A 33 -14.75 5.58 -1.55
CA HIS A 33 -15.20 6.55 -2.54
C HIS A 33 -14.11 6.88 -3.57
N HIS A 34 -12.89 7.17 -3.11
CA HIS A 34 -11.75 7.47 -3.98
C HIS A 34 -11.52 6.32 -4.95
N LEU A 35 -11.42 5.08 -4.47
CA LEU A 35 -11.22 3.91 -5.33
C LEU A 35 -12.46 3.49 -6.13
N SER A 36 -13.62 4.12 -5.91
CA SER A 36 -14.90 3.77 -6.53
C SER A 36 -15.32 2.32 -6.25
N ILE A 37 -15.12 1.87 -5.01
CA ILE A 37 -15.43 0.52 -4.54
C ILE A 37 -16.28 0.59 -3.27
N ASN A 38 -16.95 -0.51 -2.92
CA ASN A 38 -17.74 -0.55 -1.70
C ASN A 38 -16.85 -0.64 -0.43
N SER A 39 -17.40 -0.18 0.70
CA SER A 39 -16.71 -0.18 1.99
C SER A 39 -16.39 -1.59 2.52
N VAL A 40 -17.18 -2.60 2.14
CA VAL A 40 -16.94 -4.00 2.49
C VAL A 40 -15.62 -4.47 1.87
N MET A 41 -15.38 -4.13 0.60
CA MET A 41 -14.18 -4.50 -0.13
C MET A 41 -12.95 -3.82 0.46
N VAL A 42 -13.06 -2.53 0.85
CA VAL A 42 -12.02 -1.83 1.63
C VAL A 42 -11.71 -2.57 2.94
N SER A 43 -12.73 -2.99 3.68
CA SER A 43 -12.52 -3.77 4.92
C SER A 43 -11.87 -5.12 4.64
N GLN A 44 -12.27 -5.83 3.59
CA GLN A 44 -11.69 -7.12 3.20
C GLN A 44 -10.23 -6.98 2.75
N ILE A 45 -9.82 -5.82 2.24
CA ILE A 45 -8.42 -5.53 1.90
C ILE A 45 -7.61 -5.23 3.16
N PHE A 46 -7.99 -4.21 3.92
CA PHE A 46 -7.13 -3.67 4.98
C PHE A 46 -7.24 -4.43 6.31
N LYS A 47 -8.28 -5.25 6.48
CA LYS A 47 -8.50 -6.09 7.66
C LYS A 47 -8.65 -7.58 7.34
N GLY A 48 -8.55 -7.97 6.07
CA GLY A 48 -8.69 -9.36 5.63
C GLY A 48 -7.64 -9.73 4.60
N ASP A 49 -7.90 -10.80 3.84
CA ASP A 49 -6.92 -11.42 2.95
C ASP A 49 -6.96 -10.92 1.51
N ARG A 50 -7.91 -10.03 1.16
CA ARG A 50 -7.90 -9.43 -0.19
C ARG A 50 -6.74 -8.46 -0.33
N HIS A 51 -6.31 -8.23 -1.57
CA HIS A 51 -5.28 -7.25 -1.86
C HIS A 51 -5.73 -6.24 -2.91
N LEU A 52 -5.24 -5.01 -2.79
CA LEU A 52 -5.37 -3.97 -3.83
C LEU A 52 -4.86 -4.50 -5.17
N THR A 53 -5.38 -4.01 -6.28
CA THR A 53 -4.71 -4.13 -7.58
C THR A 53 -3.58 -3.11 -7.70
N SER A 54 -2.69 -3.23 -8.69
CA SER A 54 -1.64 -2.21 -8.93
C SER A 54 -2.23 -0.82 -9.23
N GLU A 55 -3.34 -0.77 -9.98
CA GLU A 55 -4.04 0.49 -10.28
C GLU A 55 -4.66 1.09 -9.02
N GLN A 56 -5.32 0.28 -8.18
CA GLN A 56 -5.82 0.75 -6.89
C GLN A 56 -4.68 1.20 -5.98
N ALA A 57 -3.53 0.52 -6.01
CA ALA A 57 -2.35 0.92 -5.26
C ALA A 57 -1.85 2.30 -5.68
N HIS A 58 -1.71 2.56 -6.99
CA HIS A 58 -1.38 3.88 -7.51
C HIS A 58 -2.36 4.95 -7.02
N ARG A 59 -3.67 4.69 -7.12
CA ARG A 59 -4.69 5.64 -6.67
C ARG A 59 -4.65 5.89 -5.16
N ILE A 60 -4.29 4.88 -4.36
CA ILE A 60 -4.03 5.05 -2.93
C ILE A 60 -2.80 5.93 -2.70
N SER A 61 -1.73 5.75 -3.47
CA SER A 61 -0.55 6.61 -3.39
C SER A 61 -0.90 8.08 -3.64
N GLU A 62 -1.75 8.37 -4.63
CA GLU A 62 -2.27 9.73 -4.87
C GLU A 62 -3.09 10.25 -3.68
N PHE A 63 -3.95 9.39 -3.09
CA PHE A 63 -4.77 9.77 -1.93
C PHE A 63 -3.93 10.17 -0.71
N PHE A 64 -2.80 9.49 -0.48
CA PHE A 64 -1.88 9.80 0.63
C PHE A 64 -0.78 10.81 0.23
N GLY A 65 -0.75 11.27 -1.02
CA GLY A 65 0.23 12.24 -1.51
C GLY A 65 1.66 11.70 -1.53
N LEU A 66 1.83 10.41 -1.84
CA LEU A 66 3.17 9.82 -1.98
C LEU A 66 3.89 10.41 -3.20
N ASN A 67 5.19 10.63 -3.09
CA ASN A 67 6.02 10.99 -4.24
C ASN A 67 6.22 9.79 -5.18
N GLU A 68 6.87 9.99 -6.33
CA GLU A 68 7.07 8.97 -7.35
C GLU A 68 7.79 7.72 -6.81
N LEU A 69 8.93 7.91 -6.12
CA LEU A 69 9.70 6.80 -5.56
C LEU A 69 8.91 6.02 -4.50
N ALA A 70 8.21 6.72 -3.61
CA ALA A 70 7.35 6.11 -2.60
C ALA A 70 6.15 5.38 -3.22
N THR A 71 5.61 5.91 -4.33
CA THR A 71 4.53 5.30 -5.09
C THR A 71 4.97 3.98 -5.70
N ASP A 72 6.14 3.95 -6.35
CA ASP A 72 6.71 2.73 -6.93
C ASP A 72 6.99 1.68 -5.85
N TYR A 73 7.54 2.10 -4.71
CA TYR A 73 7.77 1.22 -3.56
C TYR A 73 6.46 0.63 -3.04
N PHE A 74 5.44 1.47 -2.85
CA PHE A 74 4.12 1.03 -2.37
C PHE A 74 3.46 0.04 -3.33
N ILE A 75 3.54 0.29 -4.65
CA ILE A 75 3.02 -0.62 -5.66
C ILE A 75 3.77 -1.96 -5.63
N LEU A 76 5.10 -1.96 -5.46
CA LEU A 76 5.89 -3.19 -5.32
C LEU A 76 5.47 -4.00 -4.08
N LEU A 77 5.24 -3.35 -2.93
CA LEU A 77 4.72 -4.04 -1.74
C LEU A 77 3.38 -4.73 -2.03
N VAL A 78 2.46 -4.05 -2.74
CA VAL A 78 1.18 -4.65 -3.15
C VAL A 78 1.40 -5.83 -4.07
N GLN A 79 2.28 -5.73 -5.06
CA GLN A 79 2.58 -6.82 -5.98
C GLN A 79 3.20 -8.03 -5.28
N ILE A 80 4.11 -7.82 -4.33
CA ILE A 80 4.73 -8.87 -3.52
C ILE A 80 3.69 -9.64 -2.73
N GLN A 81 2.74 -8.94 -2.10
CA GLN A 81 1.68 -9.56 -1.33
C GLN A 81 0.69 -10.34 -2.21
N ARG A 82 0.51 -9.94 -3.47
CA ARG A 82 -0.33 -10.64 -4.45
C ARG A 82 0.36 -11.80 -5.16
N ALA A 83 1.69 -11.88 -5.09
CA ALA A 83 2.46 -12.82 -5.91
C ALA A 83 2.12 -14.27 -5.53
N GLY A 84 1.52 -15.01 -6.47
CA GLY A 84 1.13 -16.41 -6.26
C GLY A 84 2.26 -17.43 -6.46
N THR A 85 3.42 -17.00 -6.97
CA THR A 85 4.58 -17.89 -7.20
C THR A 85 5.82 -17.38 -6.49
N HIS A 86 6.59 -18.32 -5.93
CA HIS A 86 7.80 -17.98 -5.18
C HIS A 86 8.84 -17.26 -6.05
N THR A 87 9.07 -17.73 -7.28
CA THR A 87 10.05 -17.13 -8.19
C THR A 87 9.71 -15.68 -8.56
N TYR A 88 8.42 -15.38 -8.79
CA TYR A 88 7.99 -14.02 -9.06
C TYR A 88 8.11 -13.13 -7.82
N LYS A 89 7.71 -13.62 -6.65
CA LYS A 89 7.85 -12.91 -5.38
C LYS A 89 9.32 -12.54 -5.11
N SER A 90 10.24 -13.49 -5.23
CA SER A 90 11.68 -13.24 -5.02
C SER A 90 12.25 -12.23 -6.01
N ARG A 91 11.74 -12.20 -7.26
CA ARG A 91 12.12 -11.17 -8.24
C ARG A 91 11.63 -9.78 -7.82
N LEU A 92 10.41 -9.67 -7.29
CA LEU A 92 9.87 -8.40 -6.81
C LEU A 92 10.57 -7.90 -5.53
N GLU A 93 10.89 -8.80 -4.60
CA GLU A 93 11.61 -8.46 -3.37
C GLU A 93 13.01 -7.88 -3.68
N LYS A 94 13.72 -8.43 -4.68
CA LYS A 94 14.99 -7.84 -5.15
C LYS A 94 14.81 -6.40 -5.65
N LYS A 95 13.78 -6.15 -6.48
CA LYS A 95 13.46 -4.79 -6.96
C LYS A 95 13.10 -3.85 -5.81
N LEU A 96 12.40 -4.35 -4.80
CA LEU A 96 12.01 -3.57 -3.63
C LEU A 96 13.25 -3.07 -2.86
N GLU A 97 14.23 -3.95 -2.64
CA GLU A 97 15.48 -3.58 -1.96
C GLU A 97 16.32 -2.58 -2.78
N GLU A 98 16.37 -2.72 -4.10
CA GLU A 98 17.01 -1.73 -4.99
C GLU A 98 16.37 -0.34 -4.85
N LEU A 99 15.04 -0.30 -4.79
CA LEU A 99 14.28 0.94 -4.69
C LEU A 99 14.40 1.57 -3.29
N ARG A 100 14.53 0.73 -2.27
CA ARG A 100 14.80 1.14 -0.89
C ARG A 100 16.21 1.71 -0.70
N ALA A 101 17.20 1.19 -1.42
CA ALA A 101 18.55 1.74 -1.39
C ALA A 101 18.53 3.18 -1.95
N LYS A 102 17.85 3.39 -3.09
CA LYS A 102 17.71 4.71 -3.72
C LYS A 102 17.01 5.76 -2.86
N SER A 103 16.18 5.38 -1.88
CA SER A 103 15.52 6.35 -1.02
C SER A 103 16.41 6.85 0.14
N ARG A 104 17.57 6.23 0.33
CA ARG A 104 18.54 6.57 1.38
C ARG A 104 19.73 7.39 0.86
N ASP A 105 19.87 7.48 -0.45
CA ASP A 105 20.87 8.30 -1.16
C ASP A 105 20.33 9.72 -1.41
#